data_AF-A0A1C6F1U3-F1
#
_entry.id   AF-A0A1C6F1U3-F1
#
_cell.length_a   1.000
_cell.length_b   1.000
_cell.length_c   1.000
_cell.angle_alpha   90.00
_cell.angle_beta   90.00
_cell.angle_gamma   90.00
#
_symmetry.space_group_name_H-M   'P 1'
#
loop_
_entity.id
_entity.type
_entity.pdbx_description
1 polymer ?
#
loop_
_entity_poly.entity_id
_entity_poly.type
_entity_poly.pdbx_seq_one_letter_code
_entity_poly.pdbx_strand_id
1 'polypeptide(L)'
;MKTKIISIALAVVTMLSAVALFSGCSDGEYPVEVANITIESQPKNIVVLDAPTADILIATGYDRYIVGRSDEVDQQSIAVAPSVGSYENPDTDKIINSGTNLVFAGQSINEDAKKKLQDKGIQVVTMSHGDTPKQVETNYVTIGKICGGTKTGAKKGEDTYNELLDKMNNYKQQVNNRNSGILDTVCYLYTEDDRLKMMTSGTYGDMLLGYTGAVNAAVNISDNNVDVATLKIANPNFIFYADKATLDKIKGDTTLASLGAVKTGKILEVSLEEMSRPGNTALEALEKMVYFMYPDLKPKSATDTTKAQDATASKTDATTATQATTTASNSKSVADKYNLTITSDLSLKLEDENDTVKAMQLRLYNIGYIADKDNVTGYYGEVTAEAVKKFQKKNGLKETGTADNATLVLLFDSSAKKAK
;
A
#
# COMPACT_ATOMS: atom_id res chain seq x y z
N MET A 1 65.45 24.99 -36.19
CA MET A 1 64.54 23.83 -36.17
C MET A 1 64.15 23.52 -34.72
N LYS A 2 63.00 24.03 -34.28
CA LYS A 2 62.30 23.76 -33.01
C LYS A 2 61.03 24.63 -32.99
N THR A 3 59.83 24.04 -33.03
CA THR A 3 58.55 24.61 -32.55
C THR A 3 57.46 23.55 -32.77
N LYS A 4 56.93 22.90 -31.73
CA LYS A 4 55.91 23.29 -30.73
C LYS A 4 54.45 23.17 -31.22
N ILE A 5 53.74 22.36 -30.45
CA ILE A 5 52.31 22.04 -30.33
C ILE A 5 51.42 23.29 -30.23
N ILE A 6 50.23 23.29 -30.86
CA ILE A 6 48.99 23.88 -30.31
C ILE A 6 47.76 23.06 -30.80
N SER A 7 46.97 22.58 -29.83
CA SER A 7 45.65 21.96 -29.96
C SER A 7 44.57 22.97 -30.37
N ILE A 8 43.64 22.59 -31.24
CA ILE A 8 42.45 23.38 -31.58
C ILE A 8 41.22 22.74 -30.93
N ALA A 9 40.58 23.50 -30.05
CA ALA A 9 39.32 23.18 -29.39
C ALA A 9 38.14 23.24 -30.39
N LEU A 10 37.26 22.26 -30.33
CA LEU A 10 36.03 22.20 -31.13
C LEU A 10 34.91 22.96 -30.39
N ALA A 11 34.47 24.07 -30.97
CA ALA A 11 33.38 24.90 -30.47
C ALA A 11 32.02 24.23 -30.73
N VAL A 12 31.24 24.04 -29.66
CA VAL A 12 29.84 23.64 -29.73
C VAL A 12 29.01 24.89 -29.99
N VAL A 13 28.28 24.90 -31.12
CA VAL A 13 27.29 25.93 -31.45
C VAL A 13 25.97 25.53 -30.78
N THR A 14 25.60 26.22 -29.71
CA THR A 14 24.23 26.24 -29.19
C THR A 14 23.54 27.50 -29.68
N MET A 15 22.45 27.35 -30.43
CA MET A 15 21.32 28.28 -30.46
C MET A 15 20.19 27.65 -31.26
N LEU A 16 19.03 27.44 -30.63
CA LEU A 16 17.83 28.12 -31.10
C LEU A 16 16.87 28.36 -29.94
N SER A 17 16.47 29.61 -29.85
CA SER A 17 15.58 30.27 -28.90
C SER A 17 14.13 29.81 -29.00
N ALA A 18 13.44 29.69 -27.86
CA ALA A 18 12.00 29.87 -27.78
C ALA A 18 11.70 31.01 -26.80
N VAL A 19 11.19 32.10 -27.37
CA VAL A 19 10.66 33.26 -26.67
C VAL A 19 9.38 32.85 -25.96
N ALA A 20 9.31 33.08 -24.65
CA ALA A 20 8.10 32.90 -23.86
C ALA A 20 7.08 34.00 -24.20
N LEU A 21 5.88 33.64 -24.65
CA LEU A 21 4.66 34.43 -24.50
C LEU A 21 3.41 33.53 -24.64
N PHE A 22 2.98 32.91 -23.55
CA PHE A 22 1.57 32.82 -23.19
C PHE A 22 1.47 32.92 -21.67
N SER A 23 1.15 34.11 -21.19
CA SER A 23 0.72 34.39 -19.81
C SER A 23 -0.68 33.82 -19.57
N GLY A 24 -0.88 32.52 -19.78
CA GLY A 24 -1.86 31.77 -19.00
C GLY A 24 -1.16 31.44 -17.70
N CYS A 25 -1.79 31.69 -16.55
CA CYS A 25 -1.24 31.28 -15.26
C CYS A 25 -0.80 29.81 -15.34
N SER A 26 0.50 29.55 -15.43
CA SER A 26 1.00 28.22 -15.14
C SER A 26 0.80 28.08 -13.64
N ASP A 27 -0.20 27.30 -13.21
CA ASP A 27 -0.43 27.00 -11.79
C ASP A 27 0.75 26.23 -11.15
N GLY A 28 1.85 26.06 -11.90
CA GLY A 28 3.05 25.31 -11.55
C GLY A 28 2.85 23.80 -11.66
N GLU A 29 1.74 23.38 -12.27
CA GLU A 29 1.36 21.97 -12.38
C GLU A 29 2.12 21.22 -13.50
N TYR A 30 2.47 21.90 -14.59
CA TYR A 30 3.21 21.37 -15.74
C TYR A 30 4.38 22.30 -16.12
N PRO A 31 5.45 21.80 -16.76
CA PRO A 31 5.66 20.41 -17.18
C PRO A 31 5.86 19.45 -15.99
N VAL A 32 5.48 18.19 -16.18
CA VAL A 32 5.71 17.10 -15.23
C VAL A 32 6.88 16.27 -15.74
N GLU A 33 7.92 16.17 -14.93
CA GLU A 33 9.08 15.32 -15.19
C GLU A 33 8.94 14.01 -14.40
N VAL A 34 8.93 12.89 -15.11
CA VAL A 34 8.91 11.55 -14.52
C VAL A 34 9.94 10.71 -15.25
N ALA A 35 10.89 10.13 -14.52
CA ALA A 35 12.03 9.42 -15.12
C ALA A 35 12.74 10.29 -16.19
N ASN A 36 12.68 9.87 -17.46
CA ASN A 36 13.31 10.56 -18.58
C ASN A 36 12.29 11.17 -19.57
N ILE A 37 11.03 11.32 -19.14
CA ILE A 37 9.96 11.89 -19.97
C ILE A 37 9.45 13.21 -19.38
N THR A 38 9.04 14.11 -20.27
CA THR A 38 8.49 15.42 -19.93
C THR A 38 7.08 15.53 -20.49
N ILE A 39 6.10 15.62 -19.59
CA ILE A 39 4.69 15.79 -19.94
C ILE A 39 4.38 17.28 -19.87
N GLU A 40 4.24 17.91 -21.03
CA GLU A 40 4.11 19.37 -21.16
C GLU A 40 2.74 19.91 -20.70
N SER A 41 1.71 19.07 -20.72
CA SER A 41 0.35 19.46 -20.35
C SER A 41 -0.49 18.24 -19.99
N GLN A 42 -1.65 18.47 -19.37
CA GLN A 42 -2.56 17.41 -18.97
C GLN A 42 -2.95 16.51 -20.16
N PRO A 43 -2.68 15.20 -20.09
CA PRO A 43 -3.11 14.25 -21.11
C PRO A 43 -4.62 14.27 -21.28
N LYS A 44 -5.09 14.20 -22.53
CA LYS A 44 -6.52 14.14 -22.87
C LYS A 44 -6.94 12.81 -23.49
N ASN A 45 -5.99 12.10 -24.09
CA ASN A 45 -6.17 10.81 -24.72
C ASN A 45 -5.05 9.88 -24.26
N ILE A 46 -5.38 8.85 -23.50
CA ILE A 46 -4.44 7.90 -22.90
C ILE A 46 -4.70 6.53 -23.48
N VAL A 47 -3.65 5.82 -23.86
CA VAL A 47 -3.72 4.37 -24.05
C VAL A 47 -3.10 3.69 -22.83
N VAL A 48 -3.76 2.70 -22.26
CA VAL A 48 -3.23 1.92 -21.14
C VAL A 48 -3.07 0.46 -21.55
N LEU A 49 -1.84 -0.05 -21.51
CA LEU A 49 -1.53 -1.42 -21.89
C LEU A 49 -1.38 -2.34 -20.67
N ASP A 50 -1.22 -1.78 -19.48
CA ASP A 50 -0.90 -2.50 -18.25
C ASP A 50 -2.10 -2.50 -17.29
N ALA A 51 -2.56 -3.68 -16.86
CA ALA A 51 -3.76 -3.83 -16.03
C ALA A 51 -3.64 -3.20 -14.62
N PRO A 52 -2.52 -3.36 -13.87
CA PRO A 52 -2.32 -2.64 -12.61
C PRO A 52 -2.38 -1.12 -12.78
N THR A 53 -1.80 -0.58 -13.86
CA THR A 53 -1.89 0.86 -14.16
C THR A 53 -3.32 1.30 -14.45
N ALA A 54 -4.12 0.47 -15.13
CA ALA A 54 -5.54 0.74 -15.37
C ALA A 54 -6.34 0.84 -14.06
N ASP A 55 -6.06 -0.03 -13.09
CA ASP A 55 -6.69 0.01 -11.75
C ASP A 55 -6.45 1.36 -11.05
N ILE A 56 -5.21 1.87 -11.11
CA ILE A 56 -4.86 3.16 -10.51
C ILE A 56 -5.54 4.31 -11.26
N LEU A 57 -5.58 4.27 -12.60
CA LEU A 57 -6.28 5.29 -13.41
C LEU A 57 -7.77 5.34 -13.09
N ILE A 58 -8.41 4.18 -12.89
CA ILE A 58 -9.81 4.08 -12.47
C ILE A 58 -10.00 4.63 -11.05
N ALA A 59 -9.18 4.18 -10.10
CA ALA A 59 -9.28 4.63 -8.71
C ALA A 59 -9.13 6.15 -8.59
N THR A 60 -8.17 6.72 -9.33
CA THR A 60 -7.93 8.16 -9.36
C THR A 60 -8.92 8.91 -10.25
N GLY A 61 -9.81 8.23 -10.97
CA GLY A 61 -10.80 8.84 -11.86
C GLY A 61 -10.21 9.51 -13.11
N TYR A 62 -8.99 9.13 -13.50
CA TYR A 62 -8.35 9.54 -14.76
C TYR A 62 -8.62 8.57 -15.92
N ASP A 63 -9.29 7.46 -15.64
CA ASP A 63 -9.89 6.54 -16.61
C ASP A 63 -10.73 7.22 -17.69
N ARG A 64 -11.37 8.35 -17.38
CA ARG A 64 -12.11 9.19 -18.34
C ARG A 64 -11.30 9.64 -19.57
N TYR A 65 -9.97 9.59 -19.51
CA TYR A 65 -9.07 9.95 -20.60
C TYR A 65 -8.63 8.75 -21.43
N ILE A 66 -9.02 7.52 -21.06
CA ILE A 66 -8.63 6.30 -21.78
C ILE A 66 -9.36 6.22 -23.12
N VAL A 67 -8.58 6.12 -24.20
CA VAL A 67 -9.07 5.99 -25.59
C VAL A 67 -8.71 4.64 -26.22
N GLY A 68 -7.94 3.81 -25.52
CA GLY A 68 -7.58 2.46 -25.97
C GLY A 68 -6.92 1.68 -24.84
N ARG A 69 -7.04 0.35 -24.91
CA ARG A 69 -6.48 -0.56 -23.91
C ARG A 69 -5.88 -1.81 -24.54
N SER A 70 -4.99 -2.50 -23.85
CA SER A 70 -4.56 -3.83 -24.29
C SER A 70 -5.66 -4.88 -24.09
N ASP A 71 -5.42 -6.09 -24.62
CA ASP A 71 -6.29 -7.24 -24.43
C ASP A 71 -6.32 -7.73 -22.97
N GLU A 72 -5.23 -7.53 -22.22
CA GLU A 72 -5.05 -7.94 -20.82
C GLU A 72 -5.66 -6.96 -19.81
N VAL A 73 -5.94 -5.72 -20.23
CA VAL A 73 -6.71 -4.75 -19.44
C VAL A 73 -8.18 -5.14 -19.51
N ASP A 74 -8.66 -5.83 -18.47
CA ASP A 74 -9.97 -6.51 -18.41
C ASP A 74 -10.99 -5.81 -17.49
N GLN A 75 -10.63 -4.66 -16.90
CA GLN A 75 -11.51 -3.93 -15.99
C GLN A 75 -12.81 -3.49 -16.66
N GLN A 76 -13.93 -3.93 -16.08
CA GLN A 76 -15.26 -3.74 -16.69
C GLN A 76 -15.66 -2.27 -16.87
N SER A 77 -15.23 -1.37 -15.97
CA SER A 77 -15.55 0.06 -16.05
C SER A 77 -15.00 0.73 -17.31
N ILE A 78 -13.97 0.15 -17.94
CA ILE A 78 -13.30 0.68 -19.13
C ILE A 78 -13.39 -0.28 -20.33
N ALA A 79 -14.25 -1.30 -20.26
CA ALA A 79 -14.39 -2.31 -21.32
C ALA A 79 -14.77 -1.71 -22.69
N VAL A 80 -15.39 -0.52 -22.69
CA VAL A 80 -15.76 0.25 -23.89
C VAL A 80 -14.56 0.82 -24.65
N ALA A 81 -13.39 0.95 -23.99
CA ALA A 81 -12.17 1.36 -24.66
C ALA A 81 -11.74 0.24 -25.65
N PRO A 82 -11.43 0.59 -26.91
CA PRO A 82 -11.08 -0.40 -27.93
C PRO A 82 -9.76 -1.09 -27.60
N SER A 83 -9.67 -2.37 -27.96
CA SER A 83 -8.41 -3.12 -27.93
C SER A 83 -7.43 -2.57 -28.97
N VAL A 84 -6.19 -2.37 -28.52
CA VAL A 84 -5.03 -2.04 -29.36
C VAL A 84 -4.02 -3.19 -29.41
N GLY A 85 -4.46 -4.44 -29.25
CA GLY A 85 -3.59 -5.63 -29.21
C GLY A 85 -3.08 -5.95 -27.80
N SER A 86 -2.11 -6.86 -27.69
CA SER A 86 -1.60 -7.28 -26.38
C SER A 86 -0.66 -6.25 -25.76
N TYR A 87 -0.47 -6.33 -24.45
CA TYR A 87 0.42 -5.44 -23.72
C TYR A 87 1.90 -5.56 -24.13
N GLU A 88 2.35 -6.77 -24.48
CA GLU A 88 3.70 -7.01 -24.99
C GLU A 88 3.86 -6.58 -26.44
N ASN A 89 2.87 -6.87 -27.29
CA ASN A 89 2.95 -6.64 -28.73
C ASN A 89 1.75 -5.79 -29.21
N PRO A 90 1.69 -4.50 -28.81
CA PRO A 90 0.57 -3.65 -29.17
C PRO A 90 0.56 -3.33 -30.67
N ASP A 91 -0.64 -3.20 -31.22
CA ASP A 91 -0.90 -2.66 -32.55
C ASP A 91 -0.63 -1.15 -32.57
N THR A 92 0.62 -0.83 -32.88
CA THR A 92 1.10 0.56 -32.96
C THR A 92 0.30 1.43 -33.94
N ASP A 93 -0.27 0.87 -35.01
CA ASP A 93 -1.04 1.66 -35.97
C ASP A 93 -2.40 2.05 -35.38
N LYS A 94 -3.06 1.15 -34.64
CA LYS A 94 -4.26 1.49 -33.86
C LYS A 94 -3.96 2.54 -32.80
N ILE A 95 -2.84 2.42 -32.08
CA ILE A 95 -2.45 3.40 -31.06
C ILE A 95 -2.23 4.77 -31.70
N ILE A 96 -1.48 4.86 -32.80
CA ILE A 96 -1.26 6.13 -33.52
C ILE A 96 -2.58 6.73 -34.00
N ASN A 97 -3.48 5.91 -34.55
CA ASN A 97 -4.77 6.36 -35.06
C ASN A 97 -5.79 6.72 -33.97
N SER A 98 -5.54 6.36 -32.70
CA SER A 98 -6.38 6.75 -31.56
C SER A 98 -6.26 8.24 -31.20
N GLY A 99 -5.25 8.93 -31.74
CA GLY A 99 -4.97 10.33 -31.39
C GLY A 99 -4.42 10.52 -29.97
N THR A 100 -3.92 9.45 -29.35
CA THR A 100 -3.19 9.53 -28.09
C THR A 100 -1.83 10.21 -28.26
N ASN A 101 -1.38 10.88 -27.21
CA ASN A 101 -0.02 11.36 -27.06
C ASN A 101 0.69 10.73 -25.85
N LEU A 102 0.03 9.79 -25.16
CA LEU A 102 0.53 9.15 -23.95
C LEU A 102 0.07 7.70 -23.86
N VAL A 103 1.03 6.79 -23.75
CA VAL A 103 0.83 5.37 -23.52
C VAL A 103 1.41 5.01 -22.17
N PHE A 104 0.61 4.43 -21.27
CA PHE A 104 1.10 3.68 -20.13
C PHE A 104 1.33 2.23 -20.54
N ALA A 105 2.55 1.73 -20.34
CA ALA A 105 2.95 0.37 -20.72
C ALA A 105 3.61 -0.37 -19.55
N GLY A 106 3.58 -1.70 -19.58
CA GLY A 106 4.39 -2.53 -18.70
C GLY A 106 5.85 -2.59 -19.14
N GLN A 107 6.72 -3.17 -18.30
CA GLN A 107 8.15 -3.28 -18.59
C GLN A 107 8.49 -4.23 -19.75
N SER A 108 7.59 -5.15 -20.11
CA SER A 108 7.79 -6.14 -21.17
C SER A 108 7.24 -5.72 -22.53
N ILE A 109 6.86 -4.45 -22.71
CA ILE A 109 6.48 -3.94 -24.03
C ILE A 109 7.61 -4.18 -25.05
N ASN A 110 7.25 -4.64 -26.23
CA ASN A 110 8.18 -4.83 -27.34
C ASN A 110 8.90 -3.51 -27.67
N GLU A 111 10.23 -3.52 -27.64
CA GLU A 111 11.03 -2.31 -27.81
C GLU A 111 10.93 -1.69 -29.22
N ASP A 112 10.67 -2.49 -30.27
CA ASP A 112 10.42 -1.96 -31.61
C ASP A 112 9.06 -1.24 -31.68
N ALA A 113 8.04 -1.81 -31.04
CA ALA A 113 6.73 -1.18 -30.93
C ALA A 113 6.80 0.15 -30.17
N LYS A 114 7.46 0.13 -29.01
CA LYS A 114 7.73 1.33 -28.18
C LYS A 114 8.50 2.40 -28.96
N LYS A 115 9.56 2.01 -29.66
CA LYS A 115 10.33 2.93 -30.50
C LYS A 115 9.48 3.53 -31.62
N LYS A 116 8.66 2.73 -32.30
CA LYS A 116 7.76 3.21 -33.37
C LYS A 116 6.77 4.27 -32.84
N LEU A 117 6.23 4.08 -31.64
CA LEU A 117 5.34 5.07 -30.99
C LEU A 117 6.09 6.37 -30.66
N GLN A 118 7.29 6.26 -30.08
CA GLN A 118 8.13 7.41 -29.74
C GLN A 118 8.58 8.20 -30.98
N ASP A 119 8.94 7.51 -32.07
CA ASP A 119 9.29 8.14 -33.35
C ASP A 119 8.10 8.91 -33.99
N LYS A 120 6.87 8.67 -33.51
CA LYS A 120 5.66 9.42 -33.86
C LYS A 120 5.27 10.50 -32.86
N GLY A 121 6.13 10.76 -31.86
CA GLY A 121 5.90 11.77 -30.84
C GLY A 121 4.93 11.36 -29.73
N ILE A 122 4.60 10.06 -29.64
CA ILE A 122 3.78 9.52 -28.55
C ILE A 122 4.70 9.20 -27.37
N GLN A 123 4.40 9.75 -26.20
CA GLN A 123 5.15 9.43 -24.99
C GLN A 123 4.76 8.05 -24.50
N VAL A 124 5.75 7.21 -24.17
CA VAL A 124 5.53 5.88 -23.62
C VAL A 124 6.13 5.84 -22.21
N VAL A 125 5.27 5.72 -21.20
CA VAL A 125 5.64 5.60 -19.79
C VAL A 125 5.61 4.13 -19.41
N THR A 126 6.77 3.56 -19.12
CA THR A 126 6.87 2.19 -18.62
C THR A 126 6.71 2.17 -17.10
N MET A 127 5.66 1.52 -16.62
CA MET A 127 5.36 1.38 -15.20
C MET A 127 5.91 0.06 -14.66
N SER A 128 6.47 0.09 -13.45
CA SER A 128 6.73 -1.12 -12.66
C SER A 128 5.47 -1.50 -11.90
N HIS A 129 5.18 -2.80 -11.78
CA HIS A 129 3.97 -3.31 -11.12
C HIS A 129 3.89 -2.90 -9.63
N GLY A 130 5.05 -2.74 -8.98
CA GLY A 130 5.16 -2.33 -7.59
C GLY A 130 4.94 -3.50 -6.65
N ASP A 131 6.03 -4.16 -6.27
CA ASP A 131 5.98 -5.39 -5.46
C ASP A 131 5.79 -5.11 -3.96
N THR A 132 5.93 -3.85 -3.56
CA THR A 132 5.84 -3.39 -2.16
C THR A 132 4.78 -2.29 -2.01
N PRO A 133 4.19 -2.11 -0.82
CA PRO A 133 3.25 -1.02 -0.55
C PRO A 133 3.78 0.35 -0.95
N LYS A 134 5.07 0.63 -0.69
CA LYS A 134 5.68 1.93 -1.02
C LYS A 134 5.81 2.16 -2.53
N GLN A 135 6.10 1.12 -3.30
CA GLN A 135 6.15 1.23 -4.76
C GLN A 135 4.75 1.45 -5.34
N VAL A 136 3.73 0.80 -4.79
CA VAL A 136 2.34 1.04 -5.19
C VAL A 136 1.91 2.48 -4.89
N GLU A 137 2.18 3.00 -3.70
CA GLU A 137 1.96 4.42 -3.35
C GLU A 137 2.68 5.34 -4.37
N THR A 138 3.93 5.02 -4.70
CA THR A 138 4.71 5.78 -5.68
C THR A 138 4.06 5.76 -7.07
N ASN A 139 3.50 4.63 -7.50
CA ASN A 139 2.75 4.52 -8.75
C ASN A 139 1.50 5.42 -8.74
N TYR A 140 0.73 5.42 -7.65
CA TYR A 140 -0.42 6.31 -7.46
C TYR A 140 -0.04 7.79 -7.59
N VAL A 141 1.02 8.22 -6.89
CA VAL A 141 1.51 9.60 -6.95
C VAL A 141 2.04 9.92 -8.34
N THR A 142 2.74 9.00 -8.99
CA THR A 142 3.32 9.21 -10.33
C THR A 142 2.24 9.35 -11.40
N ILE A 143 1.27 8.44 -11.43
CA ILE A 143 0.12 8.51 -12.34
C ILE A 143 -0.69 9.77 -12.05
N GLY A 144 -0.87 10.09 -10.77
CA GLY A 144 -1.47 11.34 -10.31
C GLY A 144 -0.79 12.56 -10.92
N LYS A 145 0.54 12.65 -10.80
CA LYS A 145 1.35 13.74 -11.39
C LYS A 145 1.17 13.82 -12.89
N ILE A 146 1.34 12.71 -13.61
CA ILE A 146 1.24 12.68 -15.07
C ILE A 146 -0.14 13.17 -15.55
N CYS A 147 -1.21 12.74 -14.88
CA CYS A 147 -2.58 13.02 -15.32
C CYS A 147 -3.18 14.30 -14.75
N GLY A 148 -2.61 14.87 -13.68
CA GLY A 148 -3.19 15.96 -12.91
C GLY A 148 -2.23 17.06 -12.46
N GLY A 149 -0.94 16.96 -12.78
CA GLY A 149 0.07 17.96 -12.43
C GLY A 149 0.87 17.65 -11.16
N THR A 150 2.02 18.33 -11.02
CA THR A 150 3.01 18.09 -9.96
C THR A 150 2.49 18.23 -8.53
N LYS A 151 1.43 19.01 -8.29
CA LYS A 151 0.84 19.25 -6.97
C LYS A 151 -0.56 18.65 -6.86
N THR A 152 -1.51 19.12 -7.68
CA THR A 152 -2.90 18.68 -7.62
C THR A 152 -3.01 17.19 -7.95
N GLY A 153 -2.33 16.78 -9.02
CA GLY A 153 -2.27 15.39 -9.43
C GLY A 153 -1.59 14.49 -8.40
N ALA A 154 -0.42 14.92 -7.89
CA ALA A 154 0.31 14.20 -6.85
C ALA A 154 -0.54 13.97 -5.60
N LYS A 155 -1.17 15.03 -5.09
CA LYS A 155 -2.03 14.97 -3.89
C LYS A 155 -3.23 14.06 -4.11
N LYS A 156 -3.85 14.12 -5.29
CA LYS A 156 -4.96 13.22 -5.63
C LYS A 156 -4.52 11.76 -5.65
N GLY A 157 -3.34 11.46 -6.20
CA GLY A 157 -2.76 10.12 -6.18
C GLY A 157 -2.57 9.60 -4.75
N GLU A 158 -1.93 10.40 -3.89
CA GLU A 158 -1.73 10.11 -2.47
C GLU A 158 -3.06 9.89 -1.73
N ASP A 159 -4.02 10.80 -1.89
CA ASP A 159 -5.34 10.70 -1.25
C ASP A 159 -6.11 9.45 -1.68
N THR A 160 -6.05 9.11 -2.97
CA THR A 160 -6.73 7.92 -3.50
C THR A 160 -6.10 6.64 -2.97
N TYR A 161 -4.77 6.60 -2.82
CA TYR A 161 -4.09 5.45 -2.22
C TYR A 161 -4.46 5.31 -0.73
N ASN A 162 -4.49 6.41 0.02
CA ASN A 162 -4.94 6.40 1.42
C ASN A 162 -6.40 5.94 1.55
N GLU A 163 -7.29 6.36 0.64
CA GLU A 163 -8.68 5.88 0.61
C GLU A 163 -8.76 4.37 0.34
N LEU A 164 -7.90 3.84 -0.54
CA LEU A 164 -7.80 2.39 -0.76
C LEU A 164 -7.41 1.66 0.53
N LEU A 165 -6.39 2.15 1.25
CA LEU A 165 -5.96 1.58 2.53
C LEU A 165 -7.07 1.65 3.60
N ASP A 166 -7.81 2.75 3.66
CA ASP A 166 -8.96 2.91 4.56
C ASP A 166 -10.06 1.88 4.28
N LYS A 167 -10.36 1.65 2.99
CA LYS A 167 -11.31 0.61 2.56
C LYS A 167 -10.84 -0.79 2.96
N MET A 168 -9.56 -1.11 2.74
CA MET A 168 -8.99 -2.40 3.17
C MET A 168 -9.02 -2.56 4.70
N ASN A 169 -8.71 -1.49 5.43
CA ASN A 169 -8.76 -1.48 6.90
C ASN A 169 -10.19 -1.70 7.42
N ASN A 170 -11.21 -1.24 6.70
CA ASN A 170 -12.60 -1.49 7.06
C ASN A 170 -12.90 -3.00 7.12
N TYR A 171 -12.47 -3.78 6.13
CA TYR A 171 -12.61 -5.25 6.16
C TYR A 171 -11.88 -5.85 7.36
N LYS A 172 -10.64 -5.42 7.64
CA LYS A 172 -9.88 -5.87 8.81
C LYS A 172 -10.61 -5.60 10.13
N GLN A 173 -11.21 -4.42 10.26
CA GLN A 173 -11.97 -4.06 11.47
C GLN A 173 -13.24 -4.91 11.62
N GLN A 174 -13.95 -5.22 10.53
CA GLN A 174 -15.10 -6.13 10.57
C GLN A 174 -14.69 -7.51 11.08
N VAL A 175 -13.55 -8.04 10.63
CA VAL A 175 -12.99 -9.32 11.11
C VAL A 175 -12.58 -9.23 12.58
N ASN A 176 -11.87 -8.18 12.99
CA ASN A 176 -11.43 -8.01 14.38
C ASN A 176 -12.59 -7.92 15.37
N ASN A 177 -13.69 -7.25 14.99
CA ASN A 177 -14.90 -7.16 15.81
C ASN A 177 -15.63 -8.50 15.98
N ARG A 178 -15.36 -9.47 15.09
CA ARG A 178 -15.91 -10.82 15.15
C ARG A 178 -15.17 -11.70 16.16
N ASN A 179 -13.85 -11.54 16.23
CA ASN A 179 -12.99 -12.50 16.90
C ASN A 179 -12.82 -12.17 18.39
N SER A 180 -12.94 -13.19 19.26
CA SER A 180 -12.71 -13.07 20.71
C SER A 180 -11.23 -12.92 21.10
N GLY A 181 -10.39 -12.37 20.21
CA GLY A 181 -8.93 -12.26 20.39
C GLY A 181 -8.09 -13.42 19.85
N ILE A 182 -8.71 -14.41 19.18
CA ILE A 182 -7.99 -15.49 18.47
C ILE A 182 -7.78 -15.05 17.02
N LEU A 183 -6.52 -15.03 16.57
CA LEU A 183 -6.17 -14.72 15.18
C LEU A 183 -6.06 -16.01 14.38
N ASP A 184 -6.73 -16.06 13.22
CA ASP A 184 -6.49 -17.09 12.23
C ASP A 184 -5.13 -16.88 11.54
N THR A 185 -4.58 -17.97 11.01
CA THR A 185 -3.34 -17.99 10.25
C THR A 185 -3.62 -18.33 8.79
N VAL A 186 -2.86 -17.72 7.89
CA VAL A 186 -3.00 -17.90 6.44
C VAL A 186 -1.64 -18.06 5.78
N CYS A 187 -1.54 -18.78 4.67
CA CYS A 187 -0.41 -18.60 3.75
C CYS A 187 -0.93 -18.47 2.31
N TYR A 188 -0.14 -17.83 1.46
CA TYR A 188 -0.39 -17.74 0.04
C TYR A 188 0.72 -18.45 -0.73
N LEU A 189 0.35 -19.43 -1.56
CA LEU A 189 1.27 -20.23 -2.36
C LEU A 189 1.09 -19.93 -3.85
N TYR A 190 2.18 -19.96 -4.61
CA TYR A 190 2.15 -19.78 -6.05
C TYR A 190 3.26 -20.58 -6.72
N THR A 191 3.17 -20.75 -8.03
CA THR A 191 4.22 -21.42 -8.81
C THR A 191 4.92 -20.41 -9.68
N GLU A 192 6.25 -20.37 -9.62
CA GLU A 192 7.09 -19.57 -10.50
C GLU A 192 8.29 -20.41 -10.93
N ASP A 193 8.60 -20.43 -12.23
CA ASP A 193 9.63 -21.30 -12.83
C ASP A 193 9.49 -22.78 -12.43
N ASP A 194 8.26 -23.30 -12.44
CA ASP A 194 7.92 -24.66 -12.00
C ASP A 194 8.28 -24.98 -10.54
N ARG A 195 8.59 -23.97 -9.72
CA ARG A 195 8.87 -24.11 -8.29
C ARG A 195 7.74 -23.53 -7.47
N LEU A 196 7.36 -24.26 -6.42
CA LEU A 196 6.39 -23.77 -5.45
C LEU A 196 7.05 -22.70 -4.58
N LYS A 197 6.40 -21.55 -4.51
CA LYS A 197 6.80 -20.37 -3.73
C LYS A 197 5.70 -19.97 -2.76
N MET A 198 6.09 -19.12 -1.82
CA MET A 198 5.20 -18.55 -0.81
C MET A 198 5.36 -17.04 -0.76
N MET A 199 4.24 -16.35 -0.53
CA MET A 199 4.22 -14.91 -0.36
C MET A 199 4.76 -14.53 1.02
N THR A 200 5.86 -13.79 1.03
CA THR A 200 6.61 -13.40 2.23
C THR A 200 6.32 -11.96 2.64
N SER A 201 6.79 -11.62 3.84
CA SER A 201 6.57 -10.33 4.46
C SER A 201 7.11 -9.15 3.64
N GLY A 202 6.38 -8.05 3.61
CA GLY A 202 6.81 -6.78 2.99
C GLY A 202 6.42 -6.62 1.52
N THR A 203 5.81 -7.63 0.93
CA THR A 203 5.20 -7.53 -0.41
C THR A 203 3.83 -6.84 -0.34
N TYR A 204 3.35 -6.30 -1.46
CA TYR A 204 1.99 -5.75 -1.56
C TYR A 204 0.92 -6.83 -1.28
N GLY A 205 1.14 -8.05 -1.79
CA GLY A 205 0.24 -9.16 -1.51
C GLY A 205 0.24 -9.56 -0.02
N ASP A 206 1.38 -9.49 0.68
CA ASP A 206 1.43 -9.68 2.13
C ASP A 206 0.66 -8.60 2.90
N MET A 207 0.73 -7.34 2.46
CA MET A 207 -0.13 -6.29 2.99
C MET A 207 -1.61 -6.65 2.82
N LEU A 208 -2.01 -7.17 1.65
CA LEU A 208 -3.39 -7.61 1.39
C LEU A 208 -3.81 -8.76 2.31
N LEU A 209 -2.93 -9.76 2.51
CA LEU A 209 -3.15 -10.83 3.49
C LEU A 209 -3.35 -10.27 4.90
N GLY A 210 -2.55 -9.29 5.30
CA GLY A 210 -2.67 -8.63 6.60
C GLY A 210 -3.99 -7.87 6.82
N TYR A 211 -4.67 -7.46 5.73
CA TYR A 211 -6.00 -6.85 5.79
C TYR A 211 -7.14 -7.87 5.91
N THR A 212 -6.87 -9.16 5.73
CA THR A 212 -7.85 -10.22 6.05
C THR A 212 -8.09 -10.37 7.56
N GLY A 213 -7.27 -9.73 8.40
CA GLY A 213 -7.26 -9.89 9.85
C GLY A 213 -6.51 -11.15 10.33
N ALA A 214 -6.00 -11.98 9.42
CA ALA A 214 -5.18 -13.13 9.75
C ALA A 214 -3.68 -12.80 9.82
N VAL A 215 -2.92 -13.70 10.44
CA VAL A 215 -1.45 -13.66 10.48
C VAL A 215 -0.91 -14.50 9.33
N ASN A 216 -0.05 -13.91 8.49
CA ASN A 216 0.65 -14.67 7.45
C ASN A 216 1.63 -15.67 8.09
N ALA A 217 1.48 -16.96 7.85
CA ALA A 217 2.34 -18.02 8.38
C ALA A 217 3.77 -17.97 7.83
N ALA A 218 4.03 -17.14 6.82
CA ALA A 218 5.35 -16.91 6.25
C ALA A 218 6.22 -15.89 7.01
N VAL A 219 5.86 -15.48 8.23
CA VAL A 219 6.67 -14.53 9.02
C VAL A 219 8.09 -15.10 9.21
N ASN A 220 9.11 -14.33 8.83
CA ASN A 220 10.55 -14.67 8.89
C ASN A 220 11.07 -15.64 7.81
N ILE A 221 10.37 -15.76 6.68
CA ILE A 221 10.90 -16.47 5.49
C ILE A 221 11.37 -15.42 4.48
N SER A 222 12.67 -15.37 4.20
CA SER A 222 13.28 -14.32 3.36
C SER A 222 13.32 -14.64 1.87
N ASP A 223 13.29 -15.92 1.49
CA ASP A 223 13.69 -16.34 0.13
C ASP A 223 12.50 -16.77 -0.76
N ASN A 224 11.26 -16.51 -0.33
CA ASN A 224 10.01 -16.92 -0.98
C ASN A 224 9.89 -18.43 -1.28
N ASN A 225 10.87 -19.23 -0.85
CA ASN A 225 10.90 -20.68 -1.03
C ASN A 225 9.96 -21.34 -0.01
N VAL A 226 9.29 -22.39 -0.45
CA VAL A 226 8.47 -23.19 0.45
C VAL A 226 9.35 -24.17 1.22
N ASP A 227 9.51 -23.92 2.51
CA ASP A 227 9.95 -24.94 3.46
C ASP A 227 8.72 -25.70 3.98
N VAL A 228 8.46 -26.87 3.40
CA VAL A 228 7.32 -27.74 3.77
C VAL A 228 7.37 -28.17 5.23
N ALA A 229 8.55 -28.27 5.86
CA ALA A 229 8.66 -28.61 7.27
C ALA A 229 8.20 -27.45 8.15
N THR A 230 8.57 -26.22 7.80
CA THR A 230 8.08 -25.01 8.46
C THR A 230 6.57 -24.86 8.29
N LEU A 231 6.02 -25.08 7.09
CA LEU A 231 4.56 -25.05 6.88
C LEU A 231 3.82 -26.14 7.64
N LYS A 232 4.43 -27.33 7.81
CA LYS A 232 3.86 -28.40 8.64
C LYS A 232 3.76 -28.00 10.12
N ILE A 233 4.74 -27.26 10.62
CA ILE A 233 4.75 -26.75 12.00
C ILE A 233 3.75 -25.60 12.14
N ALA A 234 3.76 -24.64 11.21
CA ALA A 234 2.85 -23.50 11.23
C ALA A 234 1.38 -23.93 11.07
N ASN A 235 1.13 -24.95 10.23
CA ASN A 235 -0.18 -25.55 9.94
C ASN A 235 -1.30 -24.50 9.81
N PRO A 236 -1.24 -23.64 8.78
CA PRO A 236 -2.13 -22.49 8.66
C PRO A 236 -3.61 -22.90 8.63
N ASN A 237 -4.47 -22.04 9.17
CA ASN A 237 -5.91 -22.27 9.21
C ASN A 237 -6.55 -22.21 7.80
N PHE A 238 -5.96 -21.39 6.91
CA PHE A 238 -6.39 -21.20 5.53
C PHE A 238 -5.19 -21.15 4.57
N ILE A 239 -5.38 -21.60 3.33
CA ILE A 239 -4.36 -21.49 2.27
C ILE A 239 -4.97 -20.84 1.04
N PHE A 240 -4.37 -19.74 0.59
CA PHE A 240 -4.66 -19.16 -0.72
C PHE A 240 -3.64 -19.66 -1.74
N TYR A 241 -4.07 -19.86 -2.99
CA TYR A 241 -3.18 -20.32 -4.05
C TYR A 241 -3.46 -19.64 -5.39
N ALA A 242 -2.41 -19.45 -6.20
CA ALA A 242 -2.50 -18.69 -7.45
C ALA A 242 -3.34 -19.36 -8.54
N ASP A 243 -3.10 -20.65 -8.79
CA ASP A 243 -3.63 -21.31 -9.99
C ASP A 243 -3.68 -22.84 -9.86
N LYS A 244 -4.15 -23.49 -10.93
CA LYS A 244 -4.22 -24.95 -11.02
C LYS A 244 -2.86 -25.64 -10.88
N ALA A 245 -1.79 -25.06 -11.43
CA ALA A 245 -0.45 -25.65 -11.34
C ALA A 245 0.04 -25.68 -9.88
N THR A 246 -0.23 -24.61 -9.15
CA THR A 246 0.04 -24.50 -7.72
C THR A 246 -0.80 -25.49 -6.92
N LEU A 247 -2.08 -25.61 -7.23
CA LEU A 247 -2.97 -26.60 -6.59
C LEU A 247 -2.48 -28.03 -6.78
N ASP A 248 -1.98 -28.37 -7.98
CA ASP A 248 -1.44 -29.69 -8.28
C ASP A 248 -0.18 -29.98 -7.48
N LYS A 249 0.72 -29.01 -7.33
CA LYS A 249 1.90 -29.14 -6.47
C LYS A 249 1.53 -29.31 -4.99
N ILE A 250 0.55 -28.55 -4.49
CA ILE A 250 0.05 -28.68 -3.11
C ILE A 250 -0.51 -30.08 -2.86
N LYS A 251 -1.32 -30.62 -3.80
CA LYS A 251 -1.94 -31.94 -3.68
C LYS A 251 -0.96 -33.09 -3.92
N GLY A 252 0.05 -32.88 -4.75
CA GLY A 252 1.09 -33.86 -5.07
C GLY A 252 2.13 -34.05 -3.97
N ASP A 253 2.38 -33.02 -3.14
CA ASP A 253 3.30 -33.12 -2.01
C ASP A 253 2.60 -33.75 -0.79
N THR A 254 3.18 -34.83 -0.25
CA THR A 254 2.59 -35.58 0.88
C THR A 254 2.48 -34.76 2.16
N THR A 255 3.41 -33.83 2.40
CA THR A 255 3.40 -32.97 3.58
C THR A 255 2.33 -31.89 3.45
N LEU A 256 2.29 -31.20 2.31
CA LEU A 256 1.30 -30.15 2.05
C LEU A 256 -0.13 -30.72 2.01
N ALA A 257 -0.34 -31.85 1.33
CA ALA A 257 -1.62 -32.56 1.33
C ALA A 257 -2.09 -32.99 2.73
N SER A 258 -1.16 -33.11 3.69
CA SER A 258 -1.47 -33.49 5.06
C SER A 258 -1.91 -32.32 5.96
N LEU A 259 -1.74 -31.07 5.53
CA LEU A 259 -2.09 -29.87 6.29
C LEU A 259 -3.59 -29.80 6.59
N GLY A 260 -3.93 -29.22 7.74
CA GLY A 260 -5.32 -29.13 8.20
C GLY A 260 -6.23 -28.39 7.21
N ALA A 261 -5.76 -27.26 6.68
CA ALA A 261 -6.50 -26.48 5.69
C ALA A 261 -6.80 -27.27 4.41
N VAL A 262 -5.82 -28.03 3.90
CA VAL A 262 -6.01 -28.86 2.69
C VAL A 262 -7.03 -29.97 2.93
N LYS A 263 -6.91 -30.70 4.04
CA LYS A 263 -7.83 -31.80 4.40
C LYS A 263 -9.26 -31.33 4.61
N THR A 264 -9.45 -30.13 5.13
CA THR A 264 -10.77 -29.56 5.46
C THR A 264 -11.35 -28.69 4.35
N GLY A 265 -10.65 -28.56 3.22
CA GLY A 265 -11.10 -27.75 2.09
C GLY A 265 -11.05 -26.23 2.35
N LYS A 266 -10.30 -25.79 3.37
CA LYS A 266 -10.04 -24.36 3.66
C LYS A 266 -8.94 -23.80 2.77
N ILE A 267 -9.02 -24.10 1.47
CA ILE A 267 -8.11 -23.59 0.46
C ILE A 267 -8.91 -22.89 -0.65
N LEU A 268 -8.42 -21.76 -1.14
CA LEU A 268 -9.12 -20.93 -2.13
C LEU A 268 -8.15 -20.42 -3.21
N GLU A 269 -8.59 -20.49 -4.46
CA GLU A 269 -7.86 -19.90 -5.59
C GLU A 269 -8.02 -18.39 -5.60
N VAL A 270 -6.91 -17.67 -5.56
CA VAL A 270 -6.81 -16.22 -5.73
C VAL A 270 -5.57 -15.98 -6.59
N SER A 271 -5.77 -15.57 -7.84
CA SER A 271 -4.70 -15.44 -8.82
C SER A 271 -3.62 -14.44 -8.40
N LEU A 272 -2.41 -14.58 -8.94
CA LEU A 272 -1.35 -13.59 -8.71
C LEU A 272 -1.77 -12.21 -9.21
N GLU A 273 -2.52 -12.15 -10.31
CA GLU A 273 -3.06 -10.90 -10.86
C GLU A 273 -4.05 -10.23 -9.89
N GLU A 274 -4.98 -10.99 -9.31
CA GLU A 274 -5.88 -10.48 -8.26
C GLU A 274 -5.09 -9.90 -7.06
N MET A 275 -3.99 -10.55 -6.69
CA MET A 275 -3.14 -10.15 -5.58
C MET A 275 -2.18 -8.98 -5.89
N SER A 276 -1.98 -8.64 -7.17
CA SER A 276 -0.99 -7.66 -7.61
C SER A 276 -1.59 -6.39 -8.22
N ARG A 277 -2.91 -6.29 -8.37
CA ARG A 277 -3.60 -5.15 -9.02
C ARG A 277 -4.08 -4.14 -7.96
N PRO A 278 -3.42 -2.97 -7.85
CA PRO A 278 -3.63 -2.07 -6.73
C PRO A 278 -4.77 -1.09 -6.98
N GLY A 279 -6.01 -1.59 -6.91
CA GLY A 279 -7.22 -0.80 -7.11
C GLY A 279 -8.46 -1.53 -6.61
N ASN A 280 -9.56 -1.41 -7.34
CA ASN A 280 -10.79 -2.14 -7.00
C ASN A 280 -10.57 -3.66 -7.03
N THR A 281 -9.68 -4.15 -7.90
CA THR A 281 -9.36 -5.59 -7.96
C THR A 281 -8.79 -6.09 -6.63
N ALA A 282 -7.93 -5.32 -5.96
CA ALA A 282 -7.43 -5.69 -4.64
C ALA A 282 -8.54 -5.74 -3.58
N LEU A 283 -9.54 -4.85 -3.66
CA LEU A 283 -10.70 -4.89 -2.75
C LEU A 283 -11.57 -6.12 -3.01
N GLU A 284 -11.80 -6.48 -4.28
CA GLU A 284 -12.52 -7.69 -4.67
C GLU A 284 -11.78 -8.97 -4.23
N ALA A 285 -10.45 -9.00 -4.38
CA ALA A 285 -9.62 -10.10 -3.90
C ALA A 285 -9.66 -10.22 -2.37
N LEU A 286 -9.54 -9.10 -1.66
CA LEU A 286 -9.66 -9.05 -0.20
C LEU A 286 -11.03 -9.53 0.27
N GLU A 287 -12.09 -9.06 -0.37
CA GLU A 287 -13.46 -9.48 -0.09
C GLU A 287 -13.62 -11.00 -0.28
N LYS A 288 -13.18 -11.51 -1.42
CA LYS A 288 -13.18 -12.94 -1.76
C LYS A 288 -12.46 -13.77 -0.70
N MET A 289 -11.30 -13.32 -0.23
CA MET A 289 -10.54 -13.97 0.85
C MET A 289 -11.27 -13.90 2.19
N VAL A 290 -11.69 -12.71 2.62
CA VAL A 290 -12.38 -12.48 3.91
C VAL A 290 -13.67 -13.27 3.99
N TYR A 291 -14.46 -13.29 2.93
CA TYR A 291 -15.73 -14.00 2.88
C TYR A 291 -15.60 -15.52 2.74
N PHE A 292 -14.47 -16.01 2.25
CA PHE A 292 -14.14 -17.42 2.33
C PHE A 292 -13.77 -17.83 3.77
N MET A 293 -12.98 -16.99 4.44
CA MET A 293 -12.54 -17.24 5.83
C MET A 293 -13.68 -17.07 6.84
N TYR A 294 -14.52 -16.05 6.64
CA TYR A 294 -15.58 -15.62 7.54
C TYR A 294 -16.90 -15.42 6.77
N PRO A 295 -17.61 -16.51 6.39
CA PRO A 295 -18.76 -16.44 5.50
C PRO A 295 -19.96 -15.63 5.99
N ASP A 296 -20.07 -15.38 7.29
CA ASP A 296 -21.13 -14.58 7.90
C ASP A 296 -20.93 -13.07 7.78
N LEU A 297 -19.71 -12.61 7.43
CA LEU A 297 -19.45 -11.22 7.07
C LEU A 297 -19.99 -10.89 5.68
N LYS A 298 -20.38 -11.89 4.88
CA LYS A 298 -21.05 -11.67 3.60
C LYS A 298 -22.33 -10.86 3.82
N PRO A 299 -22.54 -9.75 3.10
CA PRO A 299 -23.79 -9.01 3.15
C PRO A 299 -24.94 -9.96 2.85
N LYS A 300 -25.90 -10.06 3.77
CA LYS A 300 -27.14 -10.78 3.52
C LYS A 300 -27.85 -10.04 2.39
N SER A 301 -28.12 -10.72 1.28
CA SER A 301 -28.94 -10.15 0.20
C SER A 301 -30.24 -9.60 0.78
N ALA A 302 -30.78 -8.53 0.18
CA ALA A 302 -31.97 -7.80 0.62
C ALA A 302 -33.28 -8.63 0.70
N THR A 303 -33.19 -9.96 0.60
CA THR A 303 -34.30 -10.91 0.65
C THR A 303 -34.42 -11.65 2.00
N ASP A 304 -33.44 -11.53 2.92
CA ASP A 304 -33.44 -12.26 4.20
C ASP A 304 -33.88 -11.45 5.42
N THR A 305 -34.27 -10.19 5.26
CA THR A 305 -34.76 -9.33 6.36
C THR A 305 -36.28 -9.45 6.54
N THR A 306 -36.75 -10.65 6.89
CA THR A 306 -38.01 -10.79 7.66
C THR A 306 -37.91 -11.95 8.63
N LYS A 307 -37.32 -11.68 9.81
CA LYS A 307 -37.98 -11.95 11.10
C LYS A 307 -37.13 -11.49 12.27
N ALA A 308 -37.86 -10.94 13.25
CA ALA A 308 -37.48 -10.66 14.64
C ALA A 308 -36.85 -9.28 14.92
N GLN A 309 -37.70 -8.27 14.84
CA GLN A 309 -37.71 -7.15 15.77
C GLN A 309 -38.88 -7.41 16.72
N ASP A 310 -38.61 -7.75 17.99
CA ASP A 310 -39.32 -7.18 19.14
C ASP A 310 -38.68 -7.60 20.47
N ALA A 311 -38.50 -6.62 21.36
CA ALA A 311 -38.63 -6.67 22.82
C ALA A 311 -37.65 -5.72 23.54
N THR A 312 -38.26 -4.68 24.07
CA THR A 312 -37.78 -3.46 24.70
C THR A 312 -37.31 -3.64 26.15
N ALA A 313 -36.27 -2.87 26.52
CA ALA A 313 -35.94 -2.25 27.83
C ALA A 313 -35.86 -3.06 29.15
N SER A 314 -34.76 -2.82 29.90
CA SER A 314 -34.82 -2.30 31.29
C SER A 314 -33.45 -1.84 31.80
N LYS A 315 -33.42 -0.65 32.42
CA LYS A 315 -32.38 -0.11 33.31
C LYS A 315 -32.60 -0.64 34.74
N THR A 316 -31.53 -0.87 35.52
CA THR A 316 -31.42 -0.53 36.97
C THR A 316 -29.94 -0.49 37.41
N ASP A 317 -29.68 0.39 38.38
CA ASP A 317 -28.43 0.88 38.99
C ASP A 317 -27.53 -0.10 39.79
N ALA A 318 -26.24 0.33 39.84
CA ALA A 318 -25.17 0.27 40.85
C ALA A 318 -25.26 -0.62 42.12
N THR A 319 -24.11 -1.20 42.57
CA THR A 319 -23.21 -0.67 43.65
C THR A 319 -22.10 -1.71 44.05
N THR A 320 -20.82 -1.28 43.98
CA THR A 320 -19.60 -1.44 44.86
C THR A 320 -19.45 -2.69 45.79
N ALA A 321 -18.31 -3.33 46.13
CA ALA A 321 -16.85 -3.07 46.22
C ALA A 321 -16.14 -4.47 46.32
N THR A 322 -14.84 -4.70 46.10
CA THR A 322 -13.68 -4.16 46.84
C THR A 322 -12.36 -4.54 46.13
N GLN A 323 -11.44 -3.58 46.15
CA GLN A 323 -10.04 -3.62 45.70
C GLN A 323 -9.16 -4.65 46.43
N ALA A 324 -8.10 -5.09 45.73
CA ALA A 324 -6.79 -5.23 46.34
C ALA A 324 -5.80 -4.33 45.58
N THR A 325 -5.24 -3.38 46.32
CA THR A 325 -4.39 -2.27 45.88
C THR A 325 -2.94 -2.61 46.17
N THR A 326 -2.04 -2.38 45.22
CA THR A 326 -0.64 -2.05 45.50
C THR A 326 -0.22 -0.80 44.74
N THR A 327 -0.38 0.32 45.46
CA THR A 327 0.52 1.47 45.57
C THR A 327 0.78 2.32 44.32
N ALA A 328 -0.03 3.38 44.24
CA ALA A 328 0.13 4.56 43.41
C ALA A 328 1.47 5.30 43.66
N SER A 329 2.12 5.69 42.57
CA SER A 329 2.86 6.95 42.52
C SER A 329 1.90 8.00 41.94
N ASN A 330 1.73 9.10 42.66
CA ASN A 330 0.80 10.20 42.39
C ASN A 330 1.23 11.01 41.15
N SER A 331 1.14 10.41 39.97
CA SER A 331 1.40 11.05 38.70
C SER A 331 0.10 11.32 37.98
N LYS A 332 -0.26 12.60 37.88
CA LYS A 332 -1.37 13.04 37.04
C LYS A 332 -0.97 12.82 35.58
N SER A 333 -1.26 11.62 35.07
CA SER A 333 -1.10 11.32 33.64
C SER A 333 -1.99 12.27 32.84
N VAL A 334 -1.48 12.71 31.69
CA VAL A 334 -2.22 13.51 30.71
C VAL A 334 -2.62 12.67 29.48
N ALA A 335 -2.47 11.34 29.52
CA ALA A 335 -2.72 10.44 28.39
C ALA A 335 -4.15 10.54 27.85
N ASP A 336 -5.15 10.73 28.74
CA ASP A 336 -6.56 10.88 28.36
C ASP A 336 -6.79 12.06 27.40
N LYS A 337 -6.00 13.13 27.51
CA LYS A 337 -6.07 14.30 26.61
C LYS A 337 -5.68 13.96 25.16
N TYR A 338 -4.95 12.87 24.98
CA TYR A 338 -4.47 12.40 23.68
C TYR A 338 -5.18 11.11 23.25
N ASN A 339 -6.28 10.75 23.93
CA ASN A 339 -7.06 9.54 23.65
C ASN A 339 -6.19 8.27 23.67
N LEU A 340 -5.18 8.23 24.55
CA LEU A 340 -4.22 7.15 24.65
C LEU A 340 -4.39 6.34 25.94
N THR A 341 -4.50 5.02 25.83
CA THR A 341 -4.39 4.11 26.98
C THR A 341 -2.99 3.49 27.00
N ILE A 342 -2.26 3.69 28.10
CA ILE A 342 -0.92 3.13 28.27
C ILE A 342 -1.02 1.80 29.01
N THR A 343 -0.79 0.69 28.33
CA THR A 343 -0.71 -0.66 28.91
C THR A 343 0.74 -1.06 29.20
N SER A 344 0.97 -2.01 30.10
CA SER A 344 2.32 -2.44 30.53
C SER A 344 3.17 -3.05 29.41
N ASP A 345 2.52 -3.57 28.37
CA ASP A 345 3.12 -4.20 27.19
C ASP A 345 3.26 -3.24 25.99
N LEU A 346 2.70 -2.03 26.08
CA LEU A 346 2.80 -1.04 25.01
C LEU A 346 4.24 -0.55 24.84
N SER A 347 4.76 -0.70 23.63
CA SER A 347 6.07 -0.21 23.21
C SER A 347 5.99 0.26 21.77
N LEU A 348 6.49 1.47 21.50
CA LEU A 348 6.50 2.09 20.17
C LEU A 348 7.93 2.28 19.69
N LYS A 349 8.25 1.80 18.50
CA LYS A 349 9.61 1.79 17.93
C LYS A 349 9.58 2.19 16.47
N LEU A 350 10.78 2.33 15.89
CA LEU A 350 10.98 2.64 14.48
C LEU A 350 10.10 1.73 13.61
N GLU A 351 9.50 2.33 12.58
CA GLU A 351 8.58 1.69 11.61
C GLU A 351 7.17 1.36 12.12
N ASP A 352 6.89 1.53 13.43
CA ASP A 352 5.50 1.41 13.90
C ASP A 352 4.65 2.57 13.34
N GLU A 353 3.45 2.26 12.86
CA GLU A 353 2.51 3.25 12.36
C GLU A 353 1.10 3.00 12.89
N ASN A 354 0.58 3.94 13.70
CA ASN A 354 -0.76 3.89 14.29
C ASN A 354 -1.09 5.19 15.05
N ASP A 355 -2.34 5.31 15.52
CA ASP A 355 -2.79 6.47 16.31
C ASP A 355 -2.08 6.64 17.65
N THR A 356 -1.51 5.57 18.22
CA THR A 356 -0.72 5.63 19.46
C THR A 356 0.62 6.31 19.23
N VAL A 357 1.26 6.03 18.08
CA VAL A 357 2.44 6.78 17.60
C VAL A 357 2.09 8.23 17.34
N LYS A 358 0.95 8.51 16.70
CA LYS A 358 0.48 9.88 16.44
C LYS A 358 0.23 10.65 17.75
N ALA A 359 -0.41 10.02 18.73
CA ALA A 359 -0.65 10.58 20.05
C ALA A 359 0.66 10.89 20.78
N MET A 360 1.64 9.97 20.72
CA MET A 360 2.97 10.16 21.27
C MET A 360 3.73 11.30 20.57
N GLN A 361 3.72 11.35 19.24
CA GLN A 361 4.33 12.41 18.45
C GLN A 361 3.70 13.77 18.75
N LEU A 362 2.37 13.84 18.85
CA LEU A 362 1.65 15.06 19.20
C LEU A 362 2.05 15.54 20.60
N ARG A 363 2.23 14.60 21.54
CA ARG A 363 2.75 14.92 22.88
C ARG A 363 4.17 15.47 22.78
N LEU A 364 5.08 14.78 22.08
CA LEU A 364 6.47 15.19 21.89
C LEU A 364 6.59 16.56 21.23
N TYR A 365 5.74 16.87 20.25
CA TYR A 365 5.61 18.20 19.65
C TYR A 365 5.20 19.24 20.70
N ASN A 366 4.14 18.98 21.46
CA ASN A 366 3.62 19.91 22.47
C ASN A 366 4.61 20.22 23.61
N ILE A 367 5.51 19.28 23.94
CA ILE A 367 6.57 19.49 24.96
C ILE A 367 7.94 19.85 24.35
N GLY A 368 7.99 20.10 23.03
CA GLY A 368 9.09 20.75 22.33
C GLY A 368 10.20 19.82 21.82
N TYR A 369 9.99 18.50 21.78
CA TYR A 369 10.96 17.53 21.27
C TYR A 369 10.81 17.29 19.76
N ILE A 370 9.64 17.51 19.19
CA ILE A 370 9.40 17.62 17.75
C ILE A 370 9.14 19.11 17.44
N ALA A 371 9.90 19.69 16.51
CA ALA A 371 9.82 21.12 16.20
C ALA A 371 8.73 21.45 15.17
N ASP A 372 8.54 20.56 14.20
CA ASP A 372 7.62 20.74 13.08
C ASP A 372 6.42 19.80 13.23
N LYS A 373 5.22 20.37 13.13
CA LYS A 373 3.95 19.65 13.29
C LYS A 373 3.73 18.63 12.17
N ASP A 374 4.35 18.83 11.02
CA ASP A 374 4.26 17.91 9.88
C ASP A 374 4.93 16.55 10.18
N ASN A 375 5.75 16.46 11.23
CA ASN A 375 6.29 15.19 11.74
C ASN A 375 5.36 14.46 12.72
N VAL A 376 4.12 14.94 12.91
CA VAL A 376 3.06 14.23 13.66
C VAL A 376 2.21 13.43 12.67
N THR A 377 2.85 12.49 11.98
CA THR A 377 2.27 11.73 10.88
C THR A 377 1.51 10.50 11.36
N GLY A 378 1.87 9.95 12.52
CA GLY A 378 1.46 8.62 12.95
C GLY A 378 2.47 7.53 12.62
N TYR A 379 3.51 7.84 11.85
CA TYR A 379 4.61 6.93 11.49
C TYR A 379 5.86 7.21 12.34
N TYR A 380 6.37 6.19 13.02
CA TYR A 380 7.54 6.29 13.87
C TYR A 380 8.84 6.22 13.03
N GLY A 381 9.18 7.33 12.39
CA GLY A 381 10.43 7.47 11.62
C GLY A 381 11.63 7.95 12.45
N GLU A 382 12.76 8.16 11.79
CA GLU A 382 14.02 8.61 12.42
C GLU A 382 13.86 9.90 13.23
N VAL A 383 13.07 10.85 12.73
CA VAL A 383 12.78 12.11 13.44
C VAL A 383 12.10 11.84 14.79
N THR A 384 11.19 10.86 14.82
CA THR A 384 10.49 10.45 16.04
C THR A 384 11.41 9.71 17.00
N ALA A 385 12.24 8.79 16.48
CA ALA A 385 13.23 8.07 17.27
C ALA A 385 14.23 9.02 17.93
N GLU A 386 14.72 10.04 17.20
CA GLU A 386 15.62 11.06 17.73
C GLU A 386 14.93 11.97 18.76
N ALA A 387 13.66 12.32 18.55
CA ALA A 387 12.88 13.06 19.55
C ALA A 387 12.71 12.25 20.84
N VAL A 388 12.46 10.93 20.73
CA VAL A 388 12.33 10.03 21.88
C VAL A 388 13.66 9.85 22.60
N LYS A 389 14.80 9.68 21.91
CA LYS A 389 16.12 9.64 22.55
C LYS A 389 16.42 10.91 23.34
N LYS A 390 16.14 12.09 22.77
CA LYS A 390 16.31 13.38 23.46
C LYS A 390 15.44 13.48 24.71
N PHE A 391 14.18 13.03 24.62
CA PHE A 391 13.27 12.98 25.75
C PHE A 391 13.78 12.04 26.85
N GLN A 392 14.18 10.82 26.49
CA GLN A 392 14.73 9.82 27.40
C GLN A 392 15.94 10.38 28.14
N LYS A 393 16.91 10.95 27.41
CA LYS A 393 18.12 11.58 27.96
C LYS A 393 17.80 12.63 29.03
N LYS A 394 16.93 13.59 28.70
CA LYS A 394 16.60 14.72 29.59
C LYS A 394 15.93 14.25 30.88
N ASN A 395 15.19 13.15 30.80
CA ASN A 395 14.45 12.58 31.92
C ASN A 395 15.20 11.45 32.65
N GLY A 396 16.47 11.18 32.29
CA GLY A 396 17.31 10.18 32.98
C GLY A 396 16.99 8.73 32.63
N LEU A 397 16.31 8.49 31.51
CA LEU A 397 16.06 7.16 30.95
C LEU A 397 17.20 6.74 30.00
N LYS A 398 17.28 5.44 29.70
CA LYS A 398 18.21 4.91 28.69
C LYS A 398 17.80 5.42 27.30
N GLU A 399 18.75 5.97 26.54
CA GLU A 399 18.54 6.57 25.21
C GLU A 399 18.38 5.50 24.10
N THR A 400 17.34 4.67 24.18
CA THR A 400 17.10 3.58 23.23
C THR A 400 16.47 4.08 21.92
N GLY A 401 15.74 5.20 21.95
CA GLY A 401 14.93 5.66 20.82
C GLY A 401 13.71 4.77 20.54
N THR A 402 13.42 3.83 21.43
CA THR A 402 12.16 3.08 21.50
C THR A 402 11.37 3.63 22.67
N ALA A 403 10.13 4.05 22.44
CA ALA A 403 9.22 4.47 23.49
C ALA A 403 8.56 3.25 24.13
N ASP A 404 9.32 2.58 24.99
CA ASP A 404 8.84 1.51 25.86
C ASP A 404 7.87 2.03 26.92
N ASN A 405 7.28 1.12 27.71
CA ASN A 405 6.30 1.47 28.73
C ASN A 405 6.84 2.53 29.72
N ALA A 406 8.09 2.40 30.18
CA ALA A 406 8.69 3.37 31.11
C ALA A 406 8.81 4.77 30.46
N THR A 407 9.18 4.83 29.18
CA THR A 407 9.25 6.06 28.41
C THR A 407 7.87 6.68 28.21
N LEU A 408 6.86 5.89 27.84
CA LEU A 408 5.49 6.36 27.60
C LEU A 408 4.82 6.85 28.88
N VAL A 409 4.93 6.10 29.98
CA VAL A 409 4.41 6.51 31.29
C VAL A 409 4.99 7.86 31.69
N LEU A 410 6.30 8.06 31.55
CA LEU A 410 6.95 9.32 31.91
C LEU A 410 6.65 10.46 30.91
N LEU A 411 6.50 10.16 29.62
CA LEU A 411 6.17 11.15 28.58
C LEU A 411 4.77 11.77 28.77
N PHE A 412 3.83 10.95 29.21
CA PHE A 412 2.47 11.36 29.51
C PHE A 412 2.28 11.77 30.97
N ASP A 413 3.33 11.79 31.78
CA ASP A 413 3.30 12.39 33.09
C ASP A 413 3.17 13.92 33.01
N SER A 414 2.39 14.54 33.90
CA SER A 414 2.35 16.00 34.06
C SER A 414 3.71 16.62 34.40
N SER A 415 4.62 15.86 35.03
CA SER A 415 5.96 16.28 35.44
C SER A 415 7.05 16.08 34.37
N ALA A 416 6.69 15.55 33.20
CA ALA A 416 7.60 15.32 32.09
C ALA A 416 8.43 16.57 31.76
N LYS A 417 9.77 16.47 31.78
CA LYS A 417 10.64 17.61 31.49
C LYS A 417 10.50 18.02 30.03
N LYS A 418 10.16 19.29 29.81
CA LYS A 418 10.08 19.89 28.47
C LYS A 418 11.48 20.08 27.87
N ALA A 419 11.55 20.21 26.55
CA ALA A 419 12.82 20.36 25.83
C ALA A 419 13.53 21.71 26.11
N LYS A 420 12.79 22.72 26.58
CA LYS A 420 13.31 24.04 26.96
C LYS A 420 13.21 24.25 28.47
#